data_AF-A0A2T0GSB3-F1
#
_entry.id   AF-A0A2T0GSB3-F1
#
_cell.length_a   1.000
_cell.length_b   1.000
_cell.length_c   1.000
_cell.angle_alpha   90.00
_cell.angle_beta   90.00
_cell.angle_gamma   90.00
#
_symmetry.space_group_name_H-M   'P 1'
#
loop_
_entity.id
_entity.type
_entity.pdbx_description
1 polymer ?
#
loop_
_entity_poly.entity_id
_entity_poly.type
_entity_poly.pdbx_seq_one_letter_code
_entity_poly.pdbx_strand_id
1 'polypeptide(L)'
;MPPNERLRDALLKQGITPSELADQLQVDPKTAERWVTTGRKPHARTRHAIAAKLGESERYLWPGAVSDAKAQQVSESEMVKLYPNRNAVPNDLWDRLLGAATTHVDMLVYVGMFMTEKPNLLNQLRDKAANGARIRLLFGDRDSDAVIQRSLDEGIGRNTISAKIDHALAFFKPLADTPGVEIRTHATVLYNSIYRFDDEMVVNPHVFGKLAAHAPAMHIRRLAAGDLFSTYADSFDAVWDGASALT
;
A
#
# COMPACT_ATOMS: atom_id res chain seq x y z
N MET A 1 -19.32 25.66 4.13
CA MET A 1 -19.12 24.48 3.25
C MET A 1 -19.69 23.27 4.00
N PRO A 2 -20.04 22.17 3.31
CA PRO A 2 -20.41 20.95 4.01
C PRO A 2 -19.26 20.46 4.91
N PRO A 3 -19.54 19.64 5.93
CA PRO A 3 -18.51 18.97 6.72
C PRO A 3 -17.50 18.23 5.83
N ASN A 4 -16.24 18.17 6.26
CA ASN A 4 -15.20 17.40 5.58
C ASN A 4 -15.20 15.97 6.10
N GLU A 5 -16.07 15.14 5.51
CA GLU A 5 -16.17 13.71 5.87
C GLU A 5 -14.86 12.95 5.61
N ARG A 6 -14.11 13.28 4.55
CA ARG A 6 -12.81 12.63 4.28
C ARG A 6 -11.77 12.88 5.37
N LEU A 7 -11.71 14.11 5.90
CA LEU A 7 -10.84 14.41 7.03
C LEU A 7 -11.31 13.72 8.32
N ARG A 8 -12.63 13.60 8.52
CA ARG A 8 -13.19 12.86 9.66
C ARG A 8 -12.79 11.39 9.59
N ASP A 9 -12.98 10.75 8.44
CA ASP A 9 -12.69 9.33 8.25
C ASP A 9 -11.18 9.06 8.39
N ALA A 10 -10.33 9.90 7.82
CA ALA A 10 -8.88 9.79 7.95
C ALA A 10 -8.41 9.94 9.42
N LEU A 11 -9.02 10.84 10.18
CA LEU A 11 -8.76 11.00 11.61
C LEU A 11 -9.18 9.75 12.41
N LEU A 12 -10.37 9.21 12.12
CA LEU A 12 -10.87 7.99 12.75
C LEU A 12 -9.98 6.78 12.41
N LYS A 13 -9.54 6.63 11.15
CA LYS A 13 -8.63 5.55 10.71
C LYS A 13 -7.31 5.55 11.47
N GLN A 14 -6.82 6.74 11.85
CA GLN A 14 -5.60 6.91 12.65
C GLN A 14 -5.84 6.93 14.16
N GLY A 15 -7.11 6.90 14.61
CA GLY A 15 -7.46 7.00 16.03
C GLY A 15 -7.16 8.37 16.65
N ILE A 16 -7.18 9.45 15.87
CA ILE A 16 -6.79 10.80 16.31
C ILE A 16 -8.03 11.69 16.36
N THR A 17 -8.25 12.38 17.47
CA THR A 17 -9.32 13.37 17.60
C THR A 17 -8.95 14.73 16.99
N PRO A 18 -9.92 15.58 16.61
CA PRO A 18 -9.62 16.94 16.16
C PRO A 18 -8.84 17.77 17.18
N SER A 19 -9.05 17.53 18.49
CA SER A 19 -8.32 18.22 19.56
C SER A 19 -6.86 17.78 19.61
N GLU A 20 -6.58 16.48 19.55
CA GLU A 20 -5.20 15.98 19.51
C GLU A 20 -4.46 16.42 18.25
N LEU A 21 -5.18 16.53 17.12
CA LEU A 21 -4.62 17.11 15.90
C LEU A 21 -4.24 18.59 16.12
N ALA A 22 -5.09 19.36 16.82
CA ALA A 22 -4.81 20.75 17.14
C ALA A 22 -3.58 20.90 18.03
N ASP A 23 -3.47 20.10 19.08
CA ASP A 23 -2.33 20.11 20.01
C ASP A 23 -1.01 19.82 19.28
N GLN A 24 -1.02 18.80 18.41
CA GLN A 24 0.17 18.39 17.65
C GLN A 24 0.58 19.41 16.58
N LEU A 25 -0.37 20.17 16.04
CA LEU A 25 -0.10 21.25 15.08
C LEU A 25 0.08 22.62 15.75
N GLN A 26 -0.04 22.69 17.08
CA GLN A 26 -0.02 23.91 17.88
C GLN A 26 -1.00 24.98 17.35
N VAL A 27 -2.22 24.55 17.04
CA VAL A 27 -3.32 25.45 16.63
C VAL A 27 -4.45 25.40 17.65
N ASP A 28 -5.35 26.38 17.57
CA ASP A 28 -6.54 26.42 18.41
C ASP A 28 -7.48 25.21 18.14
N PRO A 29 -7.96 24.47 19.16
CA PRO A 29 -8.81 23.28 19.00
C PRO A 29 -10.09 23.54 18.18
N LYS A 30 -10.71 24.71 18.37
CA LYS A 30 -11.91 25.11 17.63
C LYS A 30 -11.62 25.34 16.15
N THR A 31 -10.38 25.70 15.82
CA THR A 31 -9.92 25.81 14.42
C THR A 31 -9.83 24.44 13.77
N ALA A 32 -9.27 23.43 14.46
CA ALA A 32 -9.22 22.06 13.95
C ALA A 32 -10.61 21.41 13.85
N GLU A 33 -11.46 21.62 14.86
CA GLU A 33 -12.86 21.19 14.82
C GLU A 33 -13.60 21.78 13.61
N ARG A 34 -13.36 23.05 13.28
CA ARG A 34 -13.95 23.71 12.10
C ARG A 34 -13.47 23.13 10.78
N TRP A 35 -12.24 22.58 10.69
CA TRP A 35 -11.78 21.91 9.48
C TRP A 35 -12.62 20.67 9.17
N VAL A 36 -13.09 19.98 10.20
CA VAL A 36 -13.97 18.80 10.09
C VAL A 36 -15.43 19.21 9.93
N THR A 37 -15.96 20.05 10.80
CA THR A 37 -17.42 20.31 10.90
C THR A 37 -17.96 21.27 9.85
N THR A 38 -17.18 22.28 9.46
CA THR A 38 -17.64 23.36 8.56
C THR A 38 -16.98 23.31 7.18
N GLY A 39 -16.08 22.34 6.97
CA GLY A 39 -15.26 22.22 5.77
C GLY A 39 -14.27 23.38 5.60
N ARG A 40 -13.93 24.10 6.67
CA ARG A 40 -12.96 25.21 6.60
C ARG A 40 -11.62 24.68 6.09
N LYS A 41 -11.11 25.27 5.01
CA LYS A 41 -9.84 24.86 4.40
C LYS A 41 -8.66 25.50 5.16
N PRO A 42 -7.70 24.73 5.70
CA PRO A 42 -6.48 25.28 6.29
C PRO A 42 -5.57 25.94 5.24
N HIS A 43 -4.59 26.72 5.68
CA HIS A 43 -3.53 27.23 4.81
C HIS A 43 -2.65 26.08 4.27
N ALA A 44 -1.96 26.30 3.15
CA ALA A 44 -1.20 25.26 2.45
C ALA A 44 -0.21 24.50 3.34
N ARG A 45 0.59 25.21 4.15
CA ARG A 45 1.53 24.59 5.09
C ARG A 45 0.84 23.68 6.11
N THR A 46 -0.31 24.10 6.63
CA THR A 46 -1.09 23.32 7.61
C THR A 46 -1.73 22.10 6.95
N ARG A 47 -2.30 22.26 5.74
CA ARG A 47 -2.85 21.12 4.98
C ARG A 47 -1.78 20.08 4.69
N HIS A 48 -0.61 20.49 4.24
CA HIS A 48 0.52 19.60 4.00
C HIS A 48 0.90 18.82 5.26
N ALA A 49 0.99 19.49 6.40
CA ALA A 49 1.31 18.85 7.68
C ALA A 49 0.24 17.82 8.10
N ILE A 50 -1.05 18.16 7.94
CA ILE A 50 -2.15 17.23 8.22
C ILE A 50 -2.12 16.04 7.27
N ALA A 51 -1.99 16.28 5.97
CA ALA A 51 -1.96 15.24 4.93
C ALA A 51 -0.84 14.23 5.19
N ALA A 52 0.39 14.72 5.39
CA ALA A 52 1.53 13.87 5.74
C ALA A 52 1.29 13.06 7.01
N LYS A 53 0.70 13.69 8.04
CA LYS A 53 0.44 13.04 9.33
C LYS A 53 -0.64 11.98 9.28
N LEU A 54 -1.67 12.19 8.46
CA LEU A 54 -2.76 11.22 8.30
C LEU A 54 -2.42 10.13 7.29
N GLY A 55 -1.32 10.27 6.54
CA GLY A 55 -0.96 9.37 5.46
C GLY A 55 -1.92 9.48 4.28
N GLU A 56 -2.46 10.68 4.03
CA GLU A 56 -3.43 10.97 2.97
C GLU A 56 -2.95 12.12 2.07
N SER A 57 -3.53 12.28 0.88
CA SER A 57 -3.20 13.43 0.02
C SER A 57 -4.04 14.66 0.36
N GLU A 58 -3.48 15.87 0.19
CA GLU A 58 -4.16 17.16 0.29
C GLU A 58 -5.35 17.23 -0.67
N ARG A 59 -5.25 16.55 -1.82
CA ARG A 59 -6.28 16.53 -2.85
C ARG A 59 -7.43 15.62 -2.47
N TYR A 60 -7.14 14.48 -1.85
CA TYR A 60 -8.15 13.65 -1.19
C TYR A 60 -8.84 14.43 -0.07
N LEU A 61 -8.09 14.92 0.91
CA LEU A 61 -8.64 15.60 2.09
C LEU A 61 -9.35 16.91 1.76
N TRP A 62 -8.88 17.68 0.77
CA TRP A 62 -9.49 18.94 0.34
C TRP A 62 -9.50 19.08 -1.19
N PRO A 63 -10.55 18.59 -1.88
CA PRO A 63 -10.67 18.78 -3.32
C PRO A 63 -10.58 20.25 -3.74
N GLY A 64 -9.88 20.50 -4.84
CA GLY A 64 -9.63 21.85 -5.36
C GLY A 64 -8.77 22.74 -4.45
N ALA A 65 -8.06 22.19 -3.47
CA ALA A 65 -7.07 22.95 -2.66
C ALA A 65 -5.70 23.07 -3.32
N VAL A 66 -5.39 22.18 -4.25
CA VAL A 66 -4.18 22.14 -5.06
C VAL A 66 -4.61 22.31 -6.52
N SER A 67 -3.94 23.17 -7.27
CA SER A 67 -4.20 23.29 -8.71
C SER A 67 -3.75 22.01 -9.44
N ASP A 68 -4.46 21.62 -10.50
CA ASP A 68 -4.14 20.39 -11.24
C ASP A 68 -2.69 20.37 -11.74
N ALA A 69 -2.16 21.52 -12.20
CA ALA A 69 -0.77 21.64 -12.63
C ALA A 69 0.24 21.35 -11.50
N LYS A 70 -0.05 21.79 -10.27
CA LYS A 70 0.82 21.55 -9.12
C LYS A 70 0.71 20.09 -8.63
N ALA A 71 -0.50 19.52 -8.66
CA ALA A 71 -0.70 18.11 -8.33
C ALA A 71 0.07 17.21 -9.32
N GLN A 72 0.00 17.51 -10.62
CA GLN A 72 0.73 16.77 -11.66
C GLN A 72 2.25 16.78 -11.41
N GLN A 73 2.83 17.95 -11.14
CA GLN A 73 4.26 18.08 -10.84
C GLN A 73 4.68 17.30 -9.58
N VAL A 74 3.83 17.27 -8.56
CA VAL A 74 4.09 16.51 -7.33
C VAL A 74 3.97 15.02 -7.58
N SER A 75 2.96 14.55 -8.32
CA SER A 75 2.82 13.14 -8.70
C SER A 75 4.01 12.64 -9.52
N GLU A 76 4.57 13.46 -10.41
CA GLU A 76 5.83 13.15 -11.09
C GLU A 76 7.00 12.99 -10.11
N SER A 77 6.98 13.73 -9.00
CA SER A 77 7.99 13.65 -7.93
C SER A 77 7.76 12.49 -6.94
N GLU A 78 6.61 11.83 -6.98
CA GLU A 78 6.34 10.58 -6.24
C GLU A 78 7.07 9.40 -6.88
N MET A 79 7.38 9.47 -8.18
CA MET A 79 8.21 8.48 -8.87
C MET A 79 9.67 8.64 -8.44
N VAL A 80 10.16 7.75 -7.58
CA VAL A 80 11.57 7.74 -7.17
C VAL A 80 12.42 7.12 -8.27
N LYS A 81 11.99 5.97 -8.80
CA LYS A 81 12.70 5.28 -9.88
C LYS A 81 11.80 4.31 -10.64
N LEU A 82 11.87 4.37 -11.96
CA LEU A 82 11.38 3.33 -12.85
C LEU A 82 12.52 2.35 -13.17
N TYR A 83 12.27 1.07 -12.96
CA TYR A 83 13.14 -0.03 -13.32
C TYR A 83 12.62 -0.72 -14.57
N PRO A 84 13.50 -1.09 -15.53
CA PRO A 84 13.09 -1.74 -16.77
C PRO A 84 12.42 -3.09 -16.52
N ASN A 85 12.76 -3.76 -15.42
CA ASN A 85 12.06 -4.94 -14.93
C ASN A 85 12.22 -5.09 -13.41
N ARG A 86 11.35 -5.88 -12.76
CA ARG A 86 11.39 -6.13 -11.31
C ARG A 86 12.73 -6.74 -10.84
N ASN A 87 13.36 -7.59 -11.64
CA ASN A 87 14.66 -8.16 -11.27
C ASN A 87 15.80 -7.12 -11.26
N ALA A 88 15.61 -5.96 -11.90
CA ALA A 88 16.56 -4.85 -11.82
C ALA A 88 16.39 -4.01 -10.54
N VAL A 89 15.39 -4.29 -9.70
CA VAL A 89 15.23 -3.66 -8.39
C VAL A 89 16.32 -4.21 -7.46
N PRO A 90 17.22 -3.36 -6.92
CA PRO A 90 18.32 -3.82 -6.08
C PRO A 90 17.86 -4.53 -4.80
N ASN A 91 18.55 -5.58 -4.39
CA ASN A 91 18.20 -6.33 -3.17
C ASN A 91 18.28 -5.48 -1.90
N ASP A 92 19.28 -4.58 -1.82
CA ASP A 92 19.46 -3.63 -0.73
C ASP A 92 18.29 -2.63 -0.62
N LEU A 93 17.63 -2.30 -1.74
CA LEU A 93 16.41 -1.49 -1.69
C LEU A 93 15.27 -2.24 -0.98
N TRP A 94 15.05 -3.51 -1.31
CA TRP A 94 14.04 -4.33 -0.62
C TRP A 94 14.35 -4.47 0.88
N ASP A 95 15.61 -4.72 1.21
CA ASP A 95 16.06 -4.89 2.59
C ASP A 95 15.93 -3.59 3.38
N ARG A 96 16.28 -2.45 2.77
CA ARG A 96 16.09 -1.12 3.34
C ARG A 96 14.61 -0.82 3.60
N LEU A 97 13.75 -1.02 2.60
CA LEU A 97 12.33 -0.73 2.70
C LEU A 97 11.67 -1.56 3.79
N LEU A 98 11.88 -2.88 3.76
CA LEU A 98 11.37 -3.78 4.79
C LEU A 98 11.96 -3.42 6.16
N GLY A 99 13.27 -3.20 6.24
CA GLY A 99 13.98 -2.82 7.48
C GLY A 99 13.41 -1.56 8.13
N ALA A 100 13.22 -0.50 7.34
CA ALA A 100 12.74 0.80 7.80
C ALA A 100 11.25 0.84 8.14
N ALA A 101 10.43 -0.10 7.63
CA ALA A 101 8.99 -0.10 7.86
C ALA A 101 8.65 -0.29 9.35
N THR A 102 7.82 0.60 9.89
CA THR A 102 7.41 0.59 11.31
C THR A 102 5.90 0.54 11.50
N THR A 103 5.12 0.89 10.48
CA THR A 103 3.67 1.05 10.61
C THR A 103 2.92 0.06 9.70
N HIS A 104 3.35 -0.10 8.45
CA HIS A 104 2.67 -0.89 7.42
C HIS A 104 3.67 -1.74 6.64
N VAL A 105 3.36 -3.02 6.51
CA VAL A 105 3.94 -3.90 5.48
C VAL A 105 2.79 -4.58 4.75
N ASP A 106 2.49 -4.10 3.55
CA ASP A 106 1.39 -4.64 2.75
C ASP A 106 1.96 -5.30 1.47
N MET A 107 1.47 -6.49 1.12
CA MET A 107 1.86 -7.20 -0.09
C MET A 107 0.62 -7.69 -0.85
N LEU A 108 0.49 -7.31 -2.12
CA LEU A 108 -0.55 -7.78 -3.04
C LEU A 108 0.09 -8.47 -4.24
N VAL A 109 -0.08 -9.78 -4.31
CA VAL A 109 0.51 -10.65 -5.33
C VAL A 109 -0.41 -11.80 -5.65
N TYR A 110 -0.26 -12.42 -6.83
CA TYR A 110 -0.67 -13.82 -6.93
C TYR A 110 0.27 -14.71 -6.10
N VAL A 111 1.59 -14.55 -6.26
CA VAL A 111 2.56 -15.49 -5.68
C VAL A 111 3.63 -14.85 -4.78
N GLY A 112 4.37 -13.86 -5.27
CA GLY A 112 5.42 -13.19 -4.48
C GLY A 112 6.67 -14.05 -4.13
N MET A 113 6.89 -15.20 -4.79
CA MET A 113 7.94 -16.19 -4.43
C MET A 113 9.35 -15.64 -4.16
N PHE A 114 9.80 -14.60 -4.86
CA PHE A 114 11.13 -14.02 -4.60
C PHE A 114 11.31 -13.50 -3.16
N MET A 115 10.21 -13.20 -2.45
CA MET A 115 10.24 -12.83 -1.04
C MET A 115 10.54 -14.03 -0.15
N THR A 116 10.11 -15.25 -0.51
CA THR A 116 10.32 -16.45 0.32
C THR A 116 11.78 -16.87 0.40
N GLU A 117 12.64 -16.33 -0.47
CA GLU A 117 14.08 -16.57 -0.50
C GLU A 117 14.85 -15.59 0.41
N LYS A 118 14.20 -14.55 0.95
CA LYS A 118 14.88 -13.56 1.80
C LYS A 118 15.21 -14.17 3.17
N PRO A 119 16.48 -14.09 3.61
CA PRO A 119 16.86 -14.59 4.93
C PRO A 119 16.06 -13.92 6.04
N ASN A 120 15.63 -14.70 7.03
CA ASN A 120 14.94 -14.22 8.24
C ASN A 120 13.63 -13.46 8.02
N LEU A 121 13.02 -13.50 6.82
CA LEU A 121 11.81 -12.73 6.52
C LEU A 121 10.68 -12.95 7.53
N LEU A 122 10.37 -14.21 7.85
CA LEU A 122 9.28 -14.52 8.80
C LEU A 122 9.54 -13.94 10.19
N ASN A 123 10.79 -14.01 10.67
CA ASN A 123 11.16 -13.42 11.96
C ASN A 123 11.05 -11.90 11.92
N GLN A 124 11.53 -11.26 10.85
CA GLN A 124 11.44 -9.82 10.68
C GLN A 124 9.99 -9.32 10.63
N LEU A 125 9.09 -10.03 9.96
CA LEU A 125 7.66 -9.69 9.95
C LEU A 125 7.03 -9.87 11.34
N ARG A 126 7.38 -10.94 12.05
CA ARG A 126 6.92 -11.18 13.42
C ARG A 126 7.39 -10.09 14.38
N ASP A 127 8.66 -9.70 14.31
CA ASP A 127 9.23 -8.64 15.15
C ASP A 127 8.56 -7.29 14.86
N LYS A 128 8.27 -6.99 13.59
CA LYS A 128 7.55 -5.77 13.21
C LYS A 128 6.12 -5.76 13.75
N ALA A 129 5.40 -6.87 13.62
CA ALA A 129 4.06 -7.00 14.16
C ALA A 129 4.03 -6.86 15.68
N ALA A 130 5.00 -7.47 16.38
CA ALA A 130 5.17 -7.33 17.83
C ALA A 130 5.47 -5.88 18.27
N ASN A 131 6.08 -5.08 17.39
CA ASN A 131 6.34 -3.66 17.61
C ASN A 131 5.21 -2.73 17.10
N GLY A 132 4.03 -3.28 16.77
CA GLY A 132 2.83 -2.52 16.42
C GLY A 132 2.63 -2.25 14.93
N ALA A 133 3.50 -2.76 14.04
CA ALA A 133 3.27 -2.66 12.61
C ALA A 133 2.10 -3.55 12.17
N ARG A 134 1.27 -3.08 11.24
CA ARG A 134 0.24 -3.90 10.58
C ARG A 134 0.85 -4.60 9.38
N ILE A 135 0.75 -5.93 9.33
CA ILE A 135 1.26 -6.75 8.23
C ILE A 135 0.08 -7.39 7.49
N ARG A 136 -0.09 -7.06 6.21
CA ARG A 136 -1.19 -7.55 5.37
C ARG A 136 -0.67 -8.25 4.13
N LEU A 137 -0.86 -9.55 4.03
CA LEU A 137 -0.33 -10.36 2.92
C LEU A 137 -1.50 -10.94 2.11
N LEU A 138 -1.62 -10.51 0.85
CA LEU A 138 -2.60 -10.97 -0.13
C LEU A 138 -1.94 -11.87 -1.17
N PHE A 139 -2.45 -13.08 -1.30
CA PHE A 139 -2.07 -14.07 -2.31
C PHE A 139 -3.23 -14.38 -3.25
N GLY A 140 -2.92 -14.88 -4.44
CA GLY A 140 -3.95 -15.31 -5.38
C GLY A 140 -4.74 -16.50 -4.83
N ASP A 141 -6.02 -16.57 -5.14
CA ASP A 141 -6.81 -17.78 -5.00
C ASP A 141 -6.41 -18.76 -6.11
N ARG A 142 -5.82 -19.89 -5.70
CA ARG A 142 -5.28 -20.94 -6.57
C ARG A 142 -6.28 -21.48 -7.59
N ASP A 143 -7.57 -21.45 -7.26
CA ASP A 143 -8.62 -22.08 -8.07
C ASP A 143 -9.40 -21.03 -8.88
N SER A 144 -9.08 -19.74 -8.73
CA SER A 144 -9.74 -18.66 -9.45
C SER A 144 -9.39 -18.61 -10.94
N ASP A 145 -10.37 -18.23 -11.75
CA ASP A 145 -10.18 -18.03 -13.19
C ASP A 145 -9.09 -16.99 -13.49
N ALA A 146 -8.96 -15.96 -12.65
CA ALA A 146 -7.95 -14.91 -12.82
C ALA A 146 -6.51 -15.44 -12.67
N VAL A 147 -6.28 -16.36 -11.72
CA VAL A 147 -4.98 -17.02 -11.53
C VAL A 147 -4.68 -18.00 -12.66
N ILE A 148 -5.67 -18.81 -13.05
CA ILE A 148 -5.53 -19.77 -14.16
C ILE A 148 -5.24 -19.01 -15.46
N GLN A 149 -5.98 -17.95 -15.74
CA GLN A 149 -5.79 -17.12 -16.92
C GLN A 149 -4.39 -16.50 -16.94
N ARG A 150 -3.91 -15.97 -15.81
CA ARG A 150 -2.55 -15.44 -15.72
C ARG A 150 -1.49 -16.49 -16.07
N SER A 151 -1.68 -17.73 -15.63
CA SER A 151 -0.75 -18.84 -15.91
C SER A 151 -0.73 -19.22 -17.39
N LEU A 152 -1.89 -19.13 -18.06
CA LEU A 152 -2.02 -19.31 -19.51
C LEU A 152 -1.38 -18.15 -20.27
N ASP A 153 -1.65 -16.91 -19.86
CA ASP A 153 -1.09 -15.69 -20.48
C ASP A 153 0.44 -15.68 -20.41
N GLU A 154 1.03 -16.14 -19.30
CA GLU A 154 2.47 -16.26 -19.13
C GLU A 154 3.09 -17.44 -19.90
N GLY A 155 2.27 -18.36 -20.44
CA GLY A 155 2.75 -19.50 -21.22
C GLY A 155 3.53 -20.53 -20.41
N ILE A 156 3.32 -20.59 -19.08
CA ILE A 156 4.10 -21.44 -18.16
C ILE A 156 3.38 -22.72 -17.73
N GLY A 157 2.25 -23.05 -18.37
CA GLY A 157 1.39 -24.18 -18.03
C GLY A 157 0.21 -23.78 -17.14
N ARG A 158 -0.95 -24.42 -17.32
CA ARG A 158 -2.24 -23.98 -16.76
C ARG A 158 -2.26 -23.79 -15.24
N ASN A 159 -1.64 -24.69 -14.49
CA ASN A 159 -1.71 -24.71 -13.02
C ASN A 159 -0.40 -24.29 -12.34
N THR A 160 0.55 -23.76 -13.10
CA THR A 160 1.89 -23.45 -12.58
C THR A 160 1.85 -22.31 -11.56
N ILE A 161 1.04 -21.28 -11.77
CA ILE A 161 0.85 -20.22 -10.77
C ILE A 161 0.13 -20.77 -9.54
N SER A 162 -0.92 -21.58 -9.70
CA SER A 162 -1.64 -22.23 -8.59
C SER A 162 -0.71 -23.04 -7.68
N ALA A 163 0.17 -23.88 -8.25
CA ALA A 163 1.15 -24.63 -7.47
C ALA A 163 2.17 -23.73 -6.73
N LYS A 164 2.55 -22.60 -7.34
CA LYS A 164 3.44 -21.63 -6.69
C LYS A 164 2.73 -20.87 -5.55
N ILE A 165 1.43 -20.62 -5.67
CA ILE A 165 0.59 -20.04 -4.61
C ILE A 165 0.63 -20.96 -3.39
N ASP A 166 0.40 -22.26 -3.57
CA ASP A 166 0.46 -23.23 -2.47
C ASP A 166 1.80 -23.19 -1.74
N HIS A 167 2.89 -23.12 -2.50
CA HIS A 167 4.23 -23.03 -1.94
C HIS A 167 4.45 -21.74 -1.15
N ALA A 168 4.02 -20.58 -1.68
CA ALA A 168 4.12 -19.31 -0.99
C ALA A 168 3.28 -19.29 0.30
N LEU A 169 2.04 -19.78 0.25
CA LEU A 169 1.16 -19.89 1.41
C LEU A 169 1.75 -20.81 2.47
N ALA A 170 2.32 -21.96 2.08
CA ALA A 170 3.00 -22.86 3.01
C ALA A 170 4.19 -22.18 3.72
N PHE A 171 4.95 -21.33 3.01
CA PHE A 171 6.04 -20.56 3.60
C PHE A 171 5.57 -19.53 4.63
N PHE A 172 4.47 -18.81 4.35
CA PHE A 172 3.94 -17.77 5.26
C PHE A 172 3.02 -18.31 6.36
N LYS A 173 2.55 -19.56 6.25
CA LYS A 173 1.70 -20.23 7.25
C LYS A 173 2.17 -20.09 8.71
N PRO A 174 3.48 -20.14 9.04
CA PRO A 174 3.96 -19.95 10.41
C PRO A 174 3.68 -18.55 11.02
N LEU A 175 3.13 -17.61 10.24
CA LEU A 175 2.69 -16.30 10.72
C LEU A 175 1.18 -16.20 10.94
N ALA A 176 0.39 -17.23 10.59
CA ALA A 176 -1.08 -17.16 10.63
C ALA A 176 -1.63 -16.78 12.02
N ASP A 177 -0.99 -17.27 13.08
CA ASP A 177 -1.39 -16.99 14.47
C ASP A 177 -0.63 -15.81 15.11
N THR A 178 0.16 -15.05 14.33
CA THR A 178 0.93 -13.92 14.85
C THR A 178 0.04 -12.67 14.94
N PRO A 179 -0.20 -12.09 16.13
CA PRO A 179 -0.97 -10.86 16.25
C PRO A 179 -0.37 -9.73 15.42
N GLY A 180 -1.21 -9.00 14.68
CA GLY A 180 -0.78 -7.94 13.76
C GLY A 180 -0.40 -8.43 12.36
N VAL A 181 -0.42 -9.74 12.10
CA VAL A 181 -0.27 -10.32 10.77
C VAL A 181 -1.60 -10.90 10.29
N GLU A 182 -2.02 -10.52 9.09
CA GLU A 182 -3.18 -11.08 8.42
C GLU A 182 -2.78 -11.60 7.03
N ILE A 183 -3.14 -12.85 6.74
CA ILE A 183 -2.91 -13.51 5.46
C ILE A 183 -4.27 -13.81 4.82
N ARG A 184 -4.45 -13.36 3.58
CA ARG A 184 -5.70 -13.52 2.82
C ARG A 184 -5.43 -14.00 1.40
N THR A 185 -6.44 -14.62 0.79
CA THR A 185 -6.47 -14.99 -0.63
C THR A 185 -7.50 -14.16 -1.41
N HIS A 186 -7.24 -13.90 -2.68
CA HIS A 186 -8.13 -13.10 -3.54
C HIS A 186 -8.28 -13.67 -4.96
N ALA A 187 -9.47 -13.54 -5.53
CA ALA A 187 -9.75 -13.93 -6.93
C ALA A 187 -9.64 -12.75 -7.92
N THR A 188 -9.21 -11.57 -7.45
CA THR A 188 -9.15 -10.35 -8.28
C THR A 188 -8.16 -10.46 -9.44
N VAL A 189 -8.57 -10.01 -10.62
CA VAL A 189 -7.68 -9.79 -11.77
C VAL A 189 -6.67 -8.68 -11.43
N LEU A 190 -5.39 -9.02 -11.38
CA LEU A 190 -4.33 -8.06 -11.10
C LEU A 190 -3.78 -7.38 -12.36
N TYR A 191 -3.73 -6.05 -12.33
CA TYR A 191 -2.99 -5.23 -13.29
C TYR A 191 -1.56 -4.93 -12.82
N ASN A 192 -1.29 -5.14 -11.53
CA ASN A 192 0.00 -4.92 -10.90
C ASN A 192 0.09 -5.73 -9.60
N SER A 193 1.33 -5.95 -9.15
CA SER A 193 1.62 -6.33 -7.78
C SER A 193 2.07 -5.12 -6.97
N ILE A 194 1.74 -5.07 -5.69
CA ILE A 194 2.08 -3.96 -4.79
C ILE A 194 2.87 -4.51 -3.60
N TYR A 195 3.97 -3.85 -3.26
CA TYR A 195 4.74 -4.09 -2.05
C TYR A 195 4.91 -2.74 -1.34
N ARG A 196 4.15 -2.52 -0.27
CA ARG A 196 4.16 -1.26 0.49
C ARG A 196 4.91 -1.43 1.80
N PHE A 197 5.73 -0.44 2.09
CA PHE A 197 6.49 -0.30 3.32
C PHE A 197 6.30 1.16 3.79
N ASP A 198 5.39 1.35 4.74
CA ASP A 198 4.95 2.69 5.21
C ASP A 198 4.52 3.62 4.06
N ASP A 199 5.34 4.63 3.77
CA ASP A 199 5.14 5.69 2.77
C ASP A 199 5.96 5.47 1.49
N GLU A 200 6.50 4.27 1.31
CA GLU A 200 7.16 3.85 0.08
C GLU A 200 6.51 2.57 -0.46
N MET A 201 6.46 2.44 -1.80
CA MET A 201 6.01 1.21 -2.45
C MET A 201 6.93 0.84 -3.61
N VAL A 202 7.03 -0.46 -3.86
CA VAL A 202 7.38 -0.97 -5.18
C VAL A 202 6.10 -1.49 -5.82
N VAL A 203 5.73 -0.89 -6.95
CA VAL A 203 4.61 -1.33 -7.78
C VAL A 203 5.19 -2.04 -9.00
N ASN A 204 4.73 -3.24 -9.28
CA ASN A 204 5.17 -4.05 -10.41
C ASN A 204 4.00 -4.26 -11.38
N PRO A 205 3.81 -3.36 -12.37
CA PRO A 205 2.81 -3.54 -13.41
C PRO A 205 2.94 -4.88 -14.10
N HIS A 206 1.80 -5.51 -14.38
CA HIS A 206 1.75 -6.77 -15.11
C HIS A 206 1.73 -6.46 -16.60
N VAL A 207 2.65 -7.06 -17.34
CA VAL A 207 2.69 -6.98 -18.81
C VAL A 207 2.21 -8.32 -19.35
N PHE A 208 1.24 -8.28 -20.26
CA PHE A 208 0.70 -9.48 -20.90
C PHE A 208 1.82 -10.30 -21.55
N GLY A 209 1.81 -11.63 -21.37
CA GLY A 209 2.85 -12.51 -21.91
C GLY A 209 4.22 -12.43 -21.23
N LYS A 210 4.38 -11.64 -20.16
CA LYS A 210 5.65 -11.53 -19.43
C LYS A 210 5.49 -11.99 -17.99
N LEU A 211 6.46 -12.79 -17.53
CA LEU A 211 6.63 -13.09 -16.11
C LEU A 211 6.82 -11.80 -15.31
N ALA A 212 6.29 -11.75 -14.09
CA ALA A 212 6.40 -10.57 -13.22
C ALA A 212 7.85 -10.07 -13.05
N ALA A 213 8.81 -11.00 -12.97
CA ALA A 213 10.24 -10.73 -12.90
C ALA A 213 10.80 -9.88 -14.07
N HIS A 214 10.18 -10.00 -15.25
CA HIS A 214 10.59 -9.32 -16.49
C HIS A 214 9.69 -8.13 -16.83
N ALA A 215 8.62 -7.90 -16.07
CA ALA A 215 7.78 -6.73 -16.21
C ALA A 215 8.38 -5.54 -15.43
N PRO A 216 8.14 -4.28 -15.85
CA PRO A 216 8.67 -3.07 -15.18
C PRO A 216 8.31 -3.00 -13.70
N ALA A 217 9.09 -2.24 -12.93
CA ALA A 217 8.78 -1.95 -11.54
C ALA A 217 9.01 -0.47 -11.25
N MET A 218 8.17 0.13 -10.42
CA MET A 218 8.20 1.53 -10.04
C MET A 218 8.39 1.60 -8.54
N HIS A 219 9.49 2.21 -8.10
CA HIS A 219 9.66 2.64 -6.72
C HIS A 219 9.03 4.02 -6.59
N ILE A 220 7.99 4.11 -5.77
CA ILE A 220 7.27 5.34 -5.50
C ILE A 220 7.30 5.66 -4.01
N ARG A 221 7.16 6.94 -3.69
CA ARG A 221 7.01 7.44 -2.33
C ARG A 221 5.79 8.35 -2.24
N ARG A 222 5.16 8.37 -1.07
CA ARG A 222 4.03 9.26 -0.80
C ARG A 222 4.53 10.71 -0.73
N LEU A 223 3.85 11.60 -1.43
CA LEU A 223 3.96 13.05 -1.21
C LEU A 223 2.59 13.62 -0.88
N ALA A 224 2.53 14.55 0.07
CA ALA A 224 1.27 15.08 0.59
C ALA A 224 0.36 15.69 -0.48
N ALA A 225 0.89 16.19 -1.61
CA ALA A 225 0.08 16.75 -2.70
C ALA A 225 0.02 15.85 -3.95
N GLY A 226 0.54 14.63 -3.87
CA GLY A 226 0.51 13.64 -4.94
C GLY A 226 -0.66 12.66 -4.79
N ASP A 227 -1.03 12.03 -5.90
CA ASP A 227 -2.14 11.06 -5.95
C ASP A 227 -1.69 9.65 -6.38
N LEU A 228 -0.47 9.49 -6.90
CA LEU A 228 0.02 8.22 -7.45
C LEU A 228 0.10 7.15 -6.35
N PHE A 229 0.69 7.50 -5.21
CA PHE A 229 0.80 6.59 -4.08
C PHE A 229 -0.59 6.20 -3.55
N SER A 230 -1.45 7.19 -3.31
CA SER A 230 -2.79 6.97 -2.76
C SER A 230 -3.63 6.11 -3.70
N THR A 231 -3.52 6.28 -5.02
CA THR A 231 -4.21 5.44 -6.01
C THR A 231 -3.86 3.97 -5.85
N TYR A 232 -2.59 3.63 -5.64
CA TYR A 232 -2.17 2.25 -5.40
C TYR A 232 -2.55 1.76 -3.99
N ALA A 233 -2.52 2.62 -2.98
CA ALA A 233 -2.99 2.29 -1.64
C ALA A 233 -4.49 1.96 -1.63
N ASP A 234 -5.31 2.77 -2.30
CA ASP A 234 -6.76 2.56 -2.44
C ASP A 234 -7.04 1.27 -3.23
N SER A 235 -6.27 1.00 -4.29
CA SER A 235 -6.35 -0.26 -5.02
C SER A 235 -6.01 -1.46 -4.14
N PHE A 236 -5.04 -1.34 -3.23
CA PHE A 236 -4.73 -2.40 -2.27
C PHE A 236 -5.91 -2.64 -1.33
N ASP A 237 -6.43 -1.58 -0.71
CA ASP A 237 -7.52 -1.64 0.26
C ASP A 237 -8.80 -2.23 -0.40
N ALA A 238 -9.10 -1.87 -1.65
CA ALA A 238 -10.23 -2.45 -2.39
C ALA A 238 -10.10 -3.97 -2.61
N VAL A 239 -8.90 -4.49 -2.87
CA VAL A 239 -8.68 -5.94 -2.97
C VAL A 239 -8.75 -6.60 -1.59
N TRP A 240 -8.19 -5.95 -0.58
CA TRP A 240 -8.18 -6.43 0.81
C TRP A 240 -9.60 -6.68 1.35
N ASP A 241 -10.51 -5.74 1.09
CA ASP A 241 -11.88 -5.77 1.58
C ASP A 241 -12.71 -6.89 0.92
N GLY A 242 -12.36 -7.29 -0.30
CA GLY A 242 -12.98 -8.43 -1.01
C GLY A 242 -12.25 -9.77 -0.81
N ALA A 243 -11.14 -9.81 -0.08
CA ALA A 243 -10.32 -11.00 0.09
C ALA A 243 -10.81 -11.90 1.23
N SER A 244 -10.54 -13.20 1.11
CA SER A 244 -10.90 -14.20 2.12
C SER A 244 -9.73 -14.49 3.05
N ALA A 245 -9.98 -14.62 4.35
CA ALA A 245 -8.95 -15.07 5.30
C ALA A 245 -8.43 -16.46 4.94
N LEU A 246 -7.12 -16.69 5.15
CA LEU A 246 -6.55 -18.02 5.01
C LEU A 246 -7.18 -18.96 6.05
N THR A 247 -7.84 -20.02 5.59
CA THR A 247 -8.42 -21.08 6.42
C THR A 247 -7.41 -22.15 6.80
#